data_AF-S5ZIJ4-F1
#
_entry.id   AF-S5ZIJ4-F1
#
_cell.length_a   1.000
_cell.length_b   1.000
_cell.length_c   1.000
_cell.angle_alpha   90.00
_cell.angle_beta   90.00
_cell.angle_gamma   90.00
#
_symmetry.space_group_name_H-M   'P 1'
#
loop_
_entity.id
_entity.type
_entity.pdbx_description
1 polymer ?
#
loop_
_entity_poly.entity_id
_entity_poly.type
_entity_poly.pdbx_seq_one_letter_code
_entity_poly.pdbx_strand_id
1 'polypeptide(L)'
;MGSKERAPEGTFEMNVLSPARILELLSGLALSWLLMDSALMGIVFVIGALIFDIPLTFAIILKSIPIILASLLAFLGFGFIFAGLVMLLKNIGPFAQIFEFGMLFFSGVFFPLSVMPRWLVAFSKVFPLTHAASAVRAIFVGKTYAEIQGEIAWLLFLVPLYWMSGYIIFKWAEKITRVIGYGGY
;
A
#
# COMPACT_ATOMS: atom_id res chain seq x y z
N MET A 1 5.11 -3.13 57.07
CA MET A 1 4.71 -4.43 56.49
C MET A 1 4.40 -4.16 55.02
N GLY A 2 5.43 -4.17 54.17
CA GLY A 2 5.31 -3.82 52.75
C GLY A 2 5.35 -5.08 51.90
N SER A 3 4.23 -5.45 51.28
CA SER A 3 4.17 -6.55 50.32
C SER A 3 4.75 -6.07 48.99
N LYS A 4 6.00 -6.50 48.73
CA LYS A 4 6.60 -6.47 47.41
C LYS A 4 5.88 -7.47 46.52
N GLU A 5 4.95 -7.01 45.69
CA GLU A 5 4.60 -7.72 44.47
C GLU A 5 5.62 -7.34 43.40
N ARG A 6 6.74 -8.07 43.40
CA ARG A 6 7.62 -8.13 42.24
C ARG A 6 6.88 -8.95 41.17
N ALA A 7 6.36 -8.27 40.16
CA ALA A 7 6.10 -8.91 38.88
C ALA A 7 7.43 -9.54 38.42
N PRO A 8 7.45 -10.81 37.97
CA PRO A 8 8.69 -11.41 37.51
C PRO A 8 9.15 -10.70 36.24
N GLU A 9 10.19 -9.89 36.36
CA GLU A 9 10.98 -9.27 35.29
C GLU A 9 11.62 -10.32 34.34
N GLY A 10 11.36 -11.61 34.56
CA GLY A 10 12.01 -12.75 33.91
C GLY A 10 11.33 -13.34 32.67
N THR A 11 10.41 -12.65 31.99
CA THR A 11 9.87 -13.12 30.69
C THR A 11 10.24 -12.22 29.51
N PHE A 12 10.63 -10.96 29.75
CA PHE A 12 11.10 -10.05 28.70
C PHE A 12 12.62 -10.07 28.51
N GLU A 13 13.38 -10.68 29.42
CA GLU A 13 14.82 -10.88 29.24
C GLU A 13 15.17 -11.96 28.20
N MET A 14 14.18 -12.60 27.58
CA MET A 14 14.40 -13.53 26.47
C MET A 14 14.31 -12.85 25.09
N ASN A 15 14.33 -11.51 25.04
CA ASN A 15 14.44 -10.76 23.78
C ASN A 15 15.90 -10.63 23.30
N VAL A 16 16.76 -11.56 23.71
CA VAL A 16 18.09 -11.81 23.11
C VAL A 16 17.89 -12.64 21.83
N LEU A 17 17.09 -12.11 20.91
CA LEU A 17 16.90 -12.70 19.60
C LEU A 17 17.69 -11.86 18.62
N SER A 18 18.65 -12.48 17.93
CA SER A 18 19.51 -11.83 16.95
C SER A 18 18.70 -10.93 15.99
N PRO A 19 19.28 -9.84 15.45
CA PRO A 19 18.61 -8.96 14.48
C PRO A 19 17.91 -9.71 13.32
N ALA A 20 18.42 -10.90 12.98
CA ALA A 20 17.84 -11.82 12.00
C ALA A 20 16.40 -12.27 12.36
N ARG A 21 16.12 -12.60 13.64
CA ARG A 21 14.80 -13.11 14.07
C ARG A 21 13.70 -12.05 14.05
N ILE A 22 14.06 -10.77 14.25
CA ILE A 22 13.11 -9.66 14.15
C ILE A 22 12.69 -9.44 12.70
N LEU A 23 13.64 -9.50 11.75
CA LEU A 23 13.32 -9.41 10.32
C LEU A 23 12.43 -10.57 9.85
N GLU A 24 12.72 -11.79 10.31
CA GLU A 24 11.88 -12.97 10.04
C GLU A 24 10.46 -12.78 10.59
N LEU A 25 10.31 -12.35 11.85
CA LEU A 25 9.00 -12.11 12.46
C LEU A 25 8.21 -11.03 11.71
N LEU A 26 8.84 -9.88 11.42
CA LEU A 26 8.19 -8.77 10.72
C LEU A 26 7.79 -9.15 9.28
N SER A 27 8.67 -9.86 8.57
CA SER A 27 8.36 -10.34 7.22
C SER A 27 7.22 -11.37 7.20
N GLY A 28 7.18 -12.26 8.20
CA GLY A 28 6.09 -13.23 8.37
C GLY A 28 4.76 -12.54 8.69
N LEU A 29 4.76 -11.54 9.56
CA LEU A 29 3.57 -10.73 9.86
C LEU A 29 3.07 -9.97 8.63
N ALA A 30 3.97 -9.28 7.92
CA ALA A 30 3.62 -8.54 6.71
C ALA A 30 3.03 -9.44 5.62
N LEU A 31 3.64 -10.62 5.41
CA LEU A 31 3.14 -11.61 4.46
C LEU A 31 1.78 -12.17 4.89
N SER A 32 1.59 -12.46 6.17
CA SER A 32 0.33 -12.94 6.71
C SER A 32 -0.81 -11.93 6.50
N TRP A 33 -0.55 -10.65 6.76
CA TRP A 33 -1.54 -9.59 6.54
C TRP A 33 -1.85 -9.42 5.06
N LEU A 34 -0.82 -9.40 4.21
CA LEU A 34 -1.00 -9.33 2.75
C LEU A 34 -1.89 -10.47 2.24
N LEU A 35 -1.66 -11.70 2.69
CA LEU A 35 -2.45 -12.87 2.27
C LEU A 35 -3.89 -12.78 2.78
N MET A 36 -4.09 -12.37 4.04
CA MET A 36 -5.42 -12.23 4.63
C MET A 36 -6.23 -11.16 3.91
N ASP A 37 -5.66 -9.98 3.68
CA ASP A 37 -6.33 -8.87 2.98
C ASP A 37 -6.61 -9.23 1.52
N SER A 38 -5.66 -9.91 0.86
CA SER A 38 -5.86 -10.39 -0.52
C SER A 38 -6.99 -11.41 -0.61
N ALA A 39 -7.10 -12.32 0.37
CA ALA A 39 -8.19 -13.29 0.42
C ALA A 39 -9.55 -12.60 0.65
N LEU A 40 -9.62 -11.67 1.60
CA LEU A 40 -10.84 -10.91 1.87
C LEU A 40 -11.28 -10.10 0.64
N MET A 41 -10.35 -9.38 0.00
CA MET A 41 -10.63 -8.61 -1.21
C MET A 41 -11.01 -9.51 -2.39
N GLY A 42 -10.41 -10.69 -2.51
CA GLY A 42 -10.78 -11.69 -3.49
C GLY A 42 -12.22 -12.17 -3.30
N ILE A 43 -12.64 -12.43 -2.06
CA ILE A 43 -14.01 -12.82 -1.73
C ILE A 43 -14.99 -11.70 -2.09
N VAL A 44 -14.71 -10.46 -1.65
CA VAL A 44 -15.55 -9.29 -1.96
C VAL A 44 -15.67 -9.09 -3.47
N PHE A 45 -14.56 -9.24 -4.20
CA PHE A 45 -14.54 -9.12 -5.65
C PHE A 45 -15.38 -10.20 -6.34
N VAL A 46 -15.26 -11.47 -5.92
CA VAL A 46 -16.06 -12.57 -6.49
C VAL A 46 -17.55 -12.35 -6.21
N ILE A 47 -17.92 -11.97 -4.99
CA ILE A 47 -19.32 -11.66 -4.65
C ILE A 47 -19.84 -10.54 -5.53
N GLY A 48 -19.08 -9.44 -5.67
CA GLY A 48 -19.46 -8.33 -6.55
C GLY A 48 -19.61 -8.77 -8.01
N ALA A 49 -18.67 -9.55 -8.53
CA ALA A 49 -18.72 -10.05 -9.89
C ALA A 49 -19.95 -10.94 -10.16
N LEU A 50 -20.36 -11.75 -9.18
CA LEU A 50 -21.57 -12.57 -9.26
C LEU A 50 -22.85 -11.73 -9.20
N ILE A 51 -22.91 -10.71 -8.34
CA ILE A 51 -24.09 -9.84 -8.20
C ILE A 51 -24.31 -8.98 -9.44
N PHE A 52 -23.23 -8.50 -10.07
CA PHE A 52 -23.27 -7.57 -11.20
C PHE A 52 -23.06 -8.25 -12.56
N ASP A 53 -23.08 -9.59 -12.62
CA ASP A 53 -22.87 -10.39 -13.84
C ASP A 53 -21.61 -9.99 -14.63
N ILE A 54 -20.51 -9.72 -13.92
CA ILE A 54 -19.24 -9.32 -14.56
C ILE A 54 -18.63 -10.54 -15.26
N PRO A 55 -18.25 -10.44 -16.56
CA PRO A 55 -17.71 -11.56 -17.31
C PRO A 55 -16.28 -11.91 -16.86
N LEU A 56 -16.17 -12.80 -15.87
CA LEU A 56 -14.90 -13.33 -15.37
C LEU A 56 -14.39 -14.48 -16.26
N THR A 57 -13.92 -14.13 -17.46
CA THR A 57 -13.26 -15.13 -18.33
C THR A 57 -11.81 -15.35 -17.91
N PHE A 58 -11.30 -16.57 -18.11
CA PHE A 58 -9.89 -16.89 -17.86
C PHE A 58 -8.94 -15.93 -18.59
N ALA A 59 -9.30 -15.51 -19.81
CA ALA A 59 -8.53 -14.55 -20.60
C ALA A 59 -8.44 -13.16 -19.94
N ILE A 60 -9.53 -12.66 -19.37
CA ILE A 60 -9.55 -11.36 -18.67
C ILE A 60 -8.70 -11.42 -17.40
N ILE A 61 -8.82 -12.51 -16.63
CA ILE A 61 -8.04 -12.73 -15.42
C ILE A 61 -6.55 -12.78 -15.76
N LEU A 62 -6.16 -13.60 -16.74
CA LEU A 62 -4.77 -13.76 -17.16
C LEU A 62 -4.18 -12.45 -17.68
N LYS A 63 -4.96 -11.65 -18.41
CA LYS A 63 -4.55 -10.30 -18.87
C LYS A 63 -4.42 -9.29 -17.72
N SER A 64 -5.13 -9.48 -16.62
CA SER A 64 -5.07 -8.55 -15.48
C SER A 64 -3.85 -8.78 -14.59
N ILE A 65 -3.31 -10.01 -14.56
CA ILE A 65 -2.18 -10.39 -13.67
C ILE A 65 -0.96 -9.45 -13.79
N PRO A 66 -0.42 -9.14 -14.98
CA PRO A 66 0.76 -8.28 -15.08
C PRO A 66 0.53 -6.88 -14.51
N ILE A 67 -0.69 -6.35 -14.68
CA ILE A 67 -1.08 -5.04 -14.16
C ILE A 67 -1.18 -5.08 -12.64
N ILE A 68 -1.80 -6.14 -12.09
CA ILE A 68 -1.89 -6.33 -10.63
C ILE A 68 -0.49 -6.46 -10.02
N LEU A 69 0.41 -7.22 -10.64
CA LEU A 69 1.80 -7.36 -10.17
C LEU A 69 2.57 -6.03 -10.23
N ALA A 70 2.46 -5.29 -11.34
CA ALA A 70 3.09 -3.97 -11.45
C ALA A 70 2.51 -2.97 -10.42
N SER A 71 1.20 -3.04 -10.19
CA SER A 71 0.52 -2.23 -9.18
C SER A 71 1.01 -2.57 -7.78
N LEU A 72 1.12 -3.85 -7.45
CA LEU A 72 1.66 -4.31 -6.17
C LEU A 72 3.08 -3.76 -5.94
N LEU A 73 3.96 -3.86 -6.94
CA LEU A 73 5.32 -3.30 -6.84
C LEU A 73 5.31 -1.78 -6.63
N ALA A 74 4.42 -1.06 -7.31
CA ALA A 74 4.27 0.38 -7.12
C ALA A 74 3.76 0.72 -5.71
N PHE A 75 2.77 -0.02 -5.21
CA PHE A 75 2.23 0.15 -3.86
C PHE A 75 3.24 -0.18 -2.77
N LEU A 76 4.08 -1.19 -2.95
CA LEU A 76 5.15 -1.49 -2.00
C LEU A 76 6.17 -0.35 -1.90
N GLY A 77 6.60 0.21 -3.04
CA GLY A 77 7.47 1.40 -3.07
C GLY A 77 6.80 2.61 -2.42
N PHE A 78 5.53 2.84 -2.74
CA PHE A 78 4.74 3.92 -2.15
C PHE A 78 4.53 3.74 -0.64
N GLY A 79 4.39 2.50 -0.18
CA GLY A 79 4.32 2.14 1.23
C GLY A 79 5.55 2.57 2.02
N PHE A 80 6.75 2.56 1.42
CA PHE A 80 7.96 3.10 2.06
C PHE A 80 7.92 4.61 2.26
N ILE A 81 7.36 5.36 1.29
CA ILE A 81 7.14 6.81 1.45
C ILE A 81 6.22 7.03 2.65
N PHE A 82 5.10 6.31 2.67
CA PHE A 82 4.11 6.44 3.73
C PHE A 82 4.67 6.04 5.09
N ALA A 83 5.44 4.95 5.18
CA ALA A 83 6.12 4.52 6.39
C ALA A 83 7.10 5.59 6.92
N GLY A 84 7.87 6.23 6.05
CA GLY A 84 8.75 7.34 6.43
C GLY A 84 8.00 8.56 6.97
N LEU A 85 6.88 8.94 6.33
CA LEU A 85 6.02 10.02 6.83
C LEU A 85 5.43 9.69 8.19
N VAL A 86 4.97 8.45 8.35
CA VAL A 86 4.40 7.92 9.59
C VAL A 86 5.42 7.94 10.73
N MET A 87 6.69 7.62 10.49
CA MET A 87 7.75 7.71 11.51
C MET A 87 7.98 9.13 12.06
N LEU A 88 7.56 10.16 11.31
CA LEU A 88 7.64 11.56 11.73
C LEU A 88 6.39 12.02 12.49
N LEU A 89 5.27 11.30 12.34
CA LEU A 89 4.02 11.62 13.00
C LEU A 89 3.94 10.94 14.37
N LYS A 90 3.64 11.72 15.42
CA LYS A 90 3.48 11.19 16.79
C LYS A 90 2.25 10.28 16.95
N ASN A 91 1.23 10.44 16.11
CA ASN A 91 0.00 9.63 16.12
C ASN A 91 -0.34 9.19 14.70
N ILE A 92 -0.33 7.88 14.48
CA ILE A 92 -0.33 7.28 13.14
C ILE A 92 -1.74 6.93 12.67
N GLY A 93 -2.58 6.41 13.58
CA GLY A 93 -3.86 5.77 13.24
C GLY A 93 -4.81 6.64 12.41
N PRO A 94 -5.27 7.80 12.92
CA PRO A 94 -6.23 8.64 12.20
C PRO A 94 -5.67 9.21 10.89
N PHE A 95 -4.37 9.53 10.85
CA PHE A 95 -3.73 10.07 9.66
C PHE A 95 -3.66 9.05 8.52
N ALA A 96 -3.40 7.77 8.84
CA ALA A 96 -3.39 6.72 7.84
C ALA A 96 -4.75 6.52 7.18
N GLN A 97 -5.83 6.50 7.98
CA GLN A 97 -7.18 6.39 7.45
C GLN A 97 -7.57 7.60 6.60
N ILE A 98 -7.30 8.83 7.06
CA ILE A 98 -7.60 10.05 6.29
C ILE A 98 -6.84 10.04 4.95
N PHE A 99 -5.58 9.62 4.98
CA PHE A 99 -4.76 9.54 3.78
C PHE A 99 -5.24 8.46 2.81
N GLU A 100 -5.62 7.29 3.30
CA GLU A 100 -6.21 6.21 2.49
C GLU A 100 -7.51 6.67 1.82
N PHE A 101 -8.43 7.27 2.58
CA PHE A 101 -9.65 7.85 2.03
C PHE A 101 -9.35 8.95 1.01
N GLY A 102 -8.37 9.80 1.29
CA GLY A 102 -7.89 10.82 0.34
C GLY A 102 -7.40 10.19 -0.96
N MET A 103 -6.57 9.15 -0.89
CA MET A 103 -6.09 8.43 -2.07
C MET A 103 -7.24 7.82 -2.87
N LEU A 104 -8.19 7.15 -2.21
CA LEU A 104 -9.37 6.58 -2.87
C LEU A 104 -10.19 7.66 -3.59
N PHE A 105 -10.42 8.80 -2.94
CA PHE A 105 -11.14 9.92 -3.51
C PHE A 105 -10.42 10.50 -4.74
N PHE A 106 -9.12 10.78 -4.63
CA PHE A 106 -8.35 11.41 -5.71
C PHE A 106 -7.94 10.45 -6.82
N SER A 107 -7.94 9.14 -6.59
CA SER A 107 -7.54 8.14 -7.62
C SER A 107 -8.56 7.89 -8.72
N GLY A 108 -9.73 8.52 -8.62
CA GLY A 108 -10.81 8.35 -9.59
C GLY A 108 -11.53 7.00 -9.48
N VAL A 109 -11.49 6.39 -8.28
CA VAL A 109 -12.28 5.21 -7.91
C VAL A 109 -13.72 5.61 -7.56
N PHE A 110 -13.91 6.68 -6.78
CA PHE A 110 -15.26 7.19 -6.44
C PHE A 110 -15.86 8.06 -7.54
N PHE A 111 -15.06 8.92 -8.16
CA PHE A 111 -15.51 9.84 -9.22
C PHE A 111 -14.67 9.64 -10.47
N PRO A 112 -15.27 9.58 -11.67
CA PRO A 112 -14.49 9.50 -12.90
C PRO A 112 -13.52 10.68 -13.05
N LEU A 113 -12.29 10.43 -13.52
CA LEU A 113 -11.31 11.51 -13.76
C LEU A 113 -11.79 12.52 -14.82
N SER A 114 -12.72 12.14 -15.69
CA SER A 114 -13.27 13.00 -16.75
C SER A 114 -14.11 14.17 -16.22
N VAL A 115 -14.65 14.07 -15.00
CA VAL A 115 -15.46 15.14 -14.38
C VAL A 115 -14.64 16.02 -13.44
N MET A 116 -13.38 15.67 -13.19
CA MET A 116 -12.51 16.41 -12.28
C MET A 116 -11.85 17.61 -12.97
N PRO A 117 -11.58 18.71 -12.24
CA PRO A 117 -10.84 19.84 -12.80
C PRO A 117 -9.40 19.44 -13.14
N ARG A 118 -8.80 20.11 -14.14
CA ARG A 118 -7.48 19.73 -14.71
C ARG A 118 -6.37 19.57 -13.68
N TRP A 119 -6.34 20.43 -12.66
CA TRP A 119 -5.34 20.36 -11.60
C TRP A 119 -5.48 19.10 -10.76
N LEU A 120 -6.72 18.65 -10.52
CA LEU A 120 -7.01 17.46 -9.74
C LEU A 120 -6.64 16.20 -10.53
N VAL A 121 -6.94 16.18 -11.83
CA VAL A 121 -6.50 15.10 -12.74
C VAL A 121 -4.98 14.97 -12.74
N ALA A 122 -4.24 16.09 -12.73
CA ALA A 122 -2.79 16.07 -12.66
C ALA A 122 -2.30 15.49 -11.32
N PHE A 123 -2.95 15.84 -10.21
CA PHE A 123 -2.65 15.29 -8.89
C PHE A 123 -2.97 13.78 -8.78
N SER A 124 -4.07 13.33 -9.36
CA SER A 124 -4.46 11.92 -9.40
C SER A 124 -3.37 11.02 -10.02
N LYS A 125 -2.63 11.53 -11.01
CA LYS A 125 -1.56 10.78 -11.69
C LYS A 125 -0.34 10.48 -10.81
N VAL A 126 -0.28 11.08 -9.61
CA VAL A 126 0.73 10.81 -8.60
C VAL A 126 0.35 9.62 -7.72
N PHE A 127 -0.86 9.06 -7.86
CA PHE A 127 -1.26 7.88 -7.09
C PHE A 127 -1.16 6.62 -7.94
N PRO A 128 -0.48 5.55 -7.46
CA PRO A 128 -0.43 4.28 -8.19
C PRO A 128 -1.84 3.69 -8.40
N LEU A 129 -2.74 3.93 -7.44
CA LEU A 129 -4.12 3.46 -7.47
C LEU A 129 -4.87 3.94 -8.72
N THR A 130 -4.60 5.16 -9.19
CA THR A 130 -5.25 5.75 -10.38
C THR A 130 -5.00 4.90 -11.62
N HIS A 131 -3.74 4.57 -11.86
CA HIS A 131 -3.30 3.82 -13.04
C HIS A 131 -3.69 2.35 -12.93
N ALA A 132 -3.55 1.76 -11.73
CA ALA A 132 -3.99 0.40 -11.45
C ALA A 132 -5.48 0.23 -11.75
N ALA A 133 -6.32 1.08 -11.17
CA ALA A 133 -7.78 1.00 -11.33
C ALA A 133 -8.23 1.34 -12.76
N SER A 134 -7.58 2.29 -13.43
CA SER A 134 -7.86 2.64 -14.84
C SER A 134 -7.55 1.46 -15.76
N ALA A 135 -6.36 0.86 -15.62
CA ALA A 135 -5.89 -0.18 -16.51
C ALA A 135 -6.65 -1.50 -16.31
N VAL A 136 -6.94 -1.89 -15.07
CA VAL A 136 -7.78 -3.09 -14.78
C VAL A 136 -9.19 -2.88 -15.34
N ARG A 137 -9.84 -1.73 -15.09
CA ARG A 137 -11.18 -1.45 -15.65
C ARG A 137 -11.18 -1.54 -17.19
N ALA A 138 -10.16 -1.01 -17.84
CA ALA A 138 -10.05 -1.05 -19.28
C ALA A 138 -9.96 -2.48 -19.85
N ILE A 139 -9.22 -3.39 -19.18
CA ILE A 139 -9.17 -4.80 -19.56
C ILE A 139 -10.55 -5.45 -19.45
N PHE A 140 -11.28 -5.16 -18.38
CA PHE A 140 -12.62 -5.71 -18.15
C PHE A 140 -13.66 -5.23 -19.18
N VAL A 141 -13.47 -4.02 -19.73
CA VAL A 141 -14.29 -3.48 -20.84
C VAL A 141 -13.82 -4.02 -22.21
N GLY A 142 -12.79 -4.88 -22.24
CA GLY A 142 -12.33 -5.55 -23.46
C GLY A 142 -11.21 -4.82 -24.21
N LYS A 143 -10.61 -3.78 -23.63
CA LYS A 143 -9.48 -3.08 -24.26
C LYS A 143 -8.24 -3.96 -24.34
N THR A 144 -7.46 -3.75 -25.38
CA THR A 144 -6.16 -4.38 -25.62
C THR A 144 -5.04 -3.64 -24.91
N TYR A 145 -3.89 -4.30 -24.69
CA TYR A 145 -2.71 -3.66 -24.10
C TYR A 145 -2.21 -2.44 -24.89
N ALA A 146 -2.38 -2.44 -26.21
CA ALA A 146 -2.00 -1.30 -27.06
C ALA A 146 -2.82 -0.05 -26.74
N GLU A 147 -4.10 -0.21 -26.38
CA GLU A 147 -4.99 0.91 -26.03
C GLU A 147 -4.74 1.46 -24.63
N ILE A 148 -4.13 0.66 -23.74
CA ILE A 148 -3.81 1.05 -22.36
C ILE A 148 -2.30 1.22 -22.12
N GLN A 149 -1.51 1.26 -23.18
CA GLN A 149 -0.05 1.36 -23.09
C GLN A 149 0.40 2.60 -22.30
N GLY A 150 -0.35 3.70 -22.37
CA GLY A 150 -0.05 4.93 -21.61
C GLY A 150 -0.18 4.74 -20.11
N GLU A 151 -1.25 4.06 -19.66
CA GLU A 151 -1.47 3.74 -18.25
C GLU A 151 -0.41 2.77 -17.72
N ILE A 152 -0.09 1.76 -18.53
CA ILE A 152 0.95 0.78 -18.19
C ILE A 152 2.32 1.45 -18.13
N ALA A 153 2.68 2.26 -19.13
CA ALA A 153 3.96 2.96 -19.17
C ALA A 153 4.11 3.91 -17.98
N TRP A 154 3.06 4.64 -17.63
CA TRP A 154 3.07 5.53 -16.48
C TRP A 154 3.19 4.74 -15.17
N LEU A 155 2.42 3.67 -15.00
CA LEU A 155 2.52 2.80 -13.83
C LEU A 155 3.94 2.22 -13.68
N LEU A 156 4.52 1.73 -14.77
CA LEU A 156 5.89 1.19 -14.77
C LEU A 156 6.95 2.26 -14.51
N PHE A 157 6.74 3.50 -14.96
CA PHE A 157 7.59 4.64 -14.63
C PHE A 157 7.51 5.00 -13.14
N LEU A 158 6.31 4.94 -12.56
CA LEU A 158 6.09 5.24 -11.16
C LEU A 158 6.75 4.22 -10.21
N VAL A 159 6.90 2.96 -10.62
CA VAL A 159 7.56 1.92 -9.80
C VAL A 159 8.96 2.36 -9.32
N PRO A 160 9.97 2.57 -10.19
CA PRO A 160 11.29 2.98 -9.73
C PRO A 160 11.27 4.33 -9.02
N LEU A 161 10.37 5.24 -9.42
CA LEU A 161 10.22 6.54 -8.77
C LEU A 161 9.80 6.39 -7.30
N TYR A 162 8.82 5.55 -7.00
CA TYR A 162 8.37 5.31 -5.62
C TYR A 162 9.39 4.56 -4.79
N TRP A 163 10.07 3.57 -5.37
CA TRP A 163 11.13 2.85 -4.65
C TRP A 163 12.28 3.78 -4.30
N MET A 164 12.72 4.62 -5.24
CA MET A 164 13.78 5.60 -5.02
C MET A 164 13.38 6.67 -4.00
N SER A 165 12.23 7.32 -4.20
CA SER A 165 11.75 8.37 -3.30
C SER A 165 11.38 7.82 -1.92
N GLY A 166 10.75 6.65 -1.87
CA GLY A 166 10.43 5.93 -0.63
C GLY A 166 11.67 5.58 0.17
N TYR A 167 12.71 5.04 -0.46
CA TYR A 167 13.97 4.78 0.21
C TYR A 167 14.61 6.05 0.79
N ILE A 168 14.63 7.15 0.01
CA ILE A 168 15.21 8.43 0.44
C ILE A 168 14.43 9.00 1.63
N ILE A 169 13.09 9.06 1.53
CA ILE A 169 12.21 9.61 2.57
C ILE A 169 12.28 8.75 3.83
N PHE A 170 12.24 7.43 3.69
CA PHE A 170 12.36 6.50 4.83
C PHE A 170 13.70 6.67 5.55
N LYS A 171 14.82 6.74 4.80
CA LYS A 171 16.15 6.97 5.39
C LYS A 171 16.28 8.34 6.06
N TRP A 172 15.68 9.37 5.45
CA TRP A 172 15.66 10.70 6.02
C TRP A 172 14.85 10.74 7.33
N ALA A 173 13.67 10.13 7.34
CA ALA A 173 12.83 10.00 8.53
C ALA A 173 13.53 9.19 9.64
N GLU A 174 14.14 8.04 9.29
CA GLU A 174 14.93 7.22 10.22
C GLU A 174 16.04 8.05 10.89
N LYS A 175 16.76 8.87 10.11
CA LYS A 175 17.83 9.72 10.63
C LYS A 175 17.29 10.78 11.59
N ILE A 176 16.18 11.45 11.26
CA ILE A 176 15.58 12.49 12.10
C ILE A 176 15.08 11.90 13.41
N THR A 177 14.34 10.80 13.36
CA THR A 177 13.77 10.16 14.55
C THR A 177 14.85 9.63 15.48
N ARG A 178 15.99 9.13 14.95
CA ARG A 178 17.15 8.75 15.76
C ARG A 178 17.81 9.93 16.48
N VAL A 179 17.85 11.12 15.85
CA VAL A 179 18.50 12.31 16.41
C VAL A 179 17.63 13.03 17.43
N ILE A 180 16.31 13.07 17.21
CA ILE A 180 15.35 13.63 18.17
C ILE A 180 15.28 12.77 19.44
N GLY A 181 15.85 11.55 19.38
CA GLY A 181 15.71 10.55 20.41
C GLY A 181 14.28 10.06 20.49
N TYR A 182 14.06 8.91 21.11
CA TYR A 182 12.74 8.48 21.57
C TYR A 182 12.30 9.37 22.77
N GLY A 183 12.48 10.70 22.63
CA GLY A 183 12.21 11.71 23.64
C GLY A 183 10.74 12.02 23.69
N GLY A 184 9.99 11.14 24.36
CA GLY A 184 8.57 11.33 24.62
C GLY A 184 7.78 10.03 24.48
N TYR A 185 8.25 8.97 25.13
CA TYR A 185 7.40 7.88 25.60
C TYR A 185 7.47 7.88 27.12
#